data_AF-A0A953RAB6-F1
#
_entry.id   AF-A0A953RAB6-F1
#
_cell.length_a   1.000
_cell.length_b   1.000
_cell.length_c   1.000
_cell.angle_alpha   90.00
_cell.angle_beta   90.00
_cell.angle_gamma   90.00
#
_symmetry.space_group_name_H-M   'P 1'
#
loop_
_entity.id
_entity.type
_entity.pdbx_description
1 polymer ?
#
loop_
_entity_poly.entity_id
_entity_poly.type
_entity_poly.pdbx_seq_one_letter_code
_entity_poly.pdbx_strand_id
1 'polypeptide(L)'
;MPPQALAAVATLLSFAPHGNRIEIRLDRGAAELVWVTPSTFRFRRTLDGPLPEVQWEDRASVPVQVDDTPGAVRLRSNFIDVAILKHGLLLRVRRLDGTPLMADLSEPRASGAGLIWERQSLAGVRFYGLGPRADPAFDARGRSIEAETPFLISTAGYGEYHPGPGVYRFDFTAEDRYQIRAPVVDYFFHYGPSIKQIFEEHKDTPGGSRSWPVSAEPLGSWDSLRATLLRLVHGAMSALTGPSLALRPYAGTPQELVQRARQLGSLVDDVSPGPVGLSGFRKQLETFFATYAVETRDKGFPLWHPLPFQFPEDPECNLHTDEFMLGDEMLIAPIYQPGGKRSVYLPQGVWTNLETNAVSPGRRSIAVETSALPVFARNGTIVPLDSPGGMALHYFPTLAAEFFLLESDPEGWSQVHAAPAADIMRLEIEARKARDYQWVVHHIERPSEVGFEGRKYGEVKSAGALTDRTWFYDAAQRNLQVRVRVAAGEDCIINLSF
;
A
#
# COMPACT_ATOMS: atom_id res chain seq x y z
N MET A 1 36.20 -25.77 -32.15
CA MET A 1 35.21 -24.81 -31.62
C MET A 1 34.30 -24.42 -32.78
N PRO A 2 32.98 -24.60 -32.70
CA PRO A 2 32.11 -24.00 -33.69
C PRO A 2 32.19 -22.47 -33.54
N PRO A 3 32.08 -21.71 -34.65
CA PRO A 3 32.06 -20.27 -34.59
C PRO A 3 30.89 -19.83 -33.70
N GLN A 4 31.20 -19.07 -32.64
CA GLN A 4 30.18 -18.23 -31.99
C GLN A 4 29.67 -17.30 -33.09
N ALA A 5 28.49 -17.59 -33.62
CA ALA A 5 27.75 -16.63 -34.41
C ALA A 5 27.57 -15.40 -33.49
N LEU A 6 28.28 -14.31 -33.78
CA LEU A 6 27.97 -13.02 -33.22
C LEU A 6 26.49 -12.78 -33.51
N ALA A 7 25.64 -12.85 -32.48
CA ALA A 7 24.25 -12.48 -32.62
C ALA A 7 24.22 -11.04 -33.15
N ALA A 8 23.72 -10.85 -34.37
CA ALA A 8 23.68 -9.54 -35.00
C ALA A 8 22.86 -8.58 -34.13
N VAL A 9 23.39 -7.38 -33.84
CA VAL A 9 22.69 -6.35 -33.06
C VAL A 9 21.44 -5.92 -33.83
N ALA A 10 20.27 -5.87 -33.18
CA ALA A 10 19.03 -5.48 -33.88
C ALA A 10 19.09 -4.00 -34.30
N THR A 11 18.61 -3.68 -35.49
CA THR A 11 18.62 -2.32 -36.03
C THR A 11 17.20 -1.84 -36.33
N LEU A 12 16.83 -0.67 -35.82
CA LEU A 12 15.59 0.02 -36.15
C LEU A 12 15.67 0.57 -37.58
N LEU A 13 14.81 0.05 -38.46
CA LEU A 13 14.74 0.44 -39.87
C LEU A 13 13.78 1.60 -40.10
N SER A 14 12.61 1.56 -39.46
CA SER A 14 11.59 2.60 -39.51
C SER A 14 10.64 2.49 -38.32
N PHE A 15 9.88 3.55 -38.06
CA PHE A 15 8.80 3.56 -37.09
C PHE A 15 7.57 4.25 -37.67
N ALA A 16 6.38 3.87 -37.23
CA ALA A 16 5.11 4.44 -37.67
C ALA A 16 4.18 4.68 -36.48
N PRO A 17 3.85 5.95 -36.18
CA PRO A 17 2.82 6.28 -35.19
C PRO A 17 1.41 5.95 -35.72
N HIS A 18 0.60 5.32 -34.88
CA HIS A 18 -0.79 4.93 -35.11
C HIS A 18 -1.60 5.26 -33.86
N GLY A 19 -2.02 6.52 -33.72
CA GLY A 19 -2.63 7.00 -32.47
C GLY A 19 -1.63 6.88 -31.30
N ASN A 20 -2.02 6.16 -30.24
CA ASN A 20 -1.15 5.94 -29.08
C ASN A 20 -0.06 4.88 -29.32
N ARG A 21 -0.16 4.10 -30.38
CA ARG A 21 0.80 3.03 -30.71
C ARG A 21 1.90 3.57 -31.62
N ILE A 22 3.13 3.12 -31.39
CA ILE A 22 4.28 3.33 -32.25
C ILE A 22 4.75 1.95 -32.69
N GLU A 23 4.47 1.62 -33.95
CA GLU A 23 4.99 0.40 -34.60
C GLU A 23 6.47 0.61 -34.90
N ILE A 24 7.32 -0.37 -34.55
CA ILE A 24 8.76 -0.30 -34.76
C ILE A 24 9.19 -1.47 -35.65
N ARG A 25 9.71 -1.15 -36.83
CA ARG A 25 10.22 -2.14 -37.79
C ARG A 25 11.72 -2.32 -37.60
N LEU A 26 12.11 -3.58 -37.45
CA LEU A 26 13.47 -4.01 -37.19
C LEU A 26 13.98 -4.85 -38.36
N ASP A 27 15.30 -4.97 -38.48
CA ASP A 27 15.95 -5.95 -39.36
C ASP A 27 15.72 -7.40 -38.92
N ARG A 28 15.47 -7.63 -37.63
CA ARG A 28 15.03 -8.90 -37.04
C ARG A 28 14.03 -8.72 -35.91
N GLY A 29 13.03 -9.59 -35.87
CA GLY A 29 11.94 -9.54 -34.91
C GLY A 29 11.00 -8.36 -35.13
N ALA A 30 10.19 -8.06 -34.11
CA ALA A 30 9.24 -6.95 -34.13
C ALA A 30 9.17 -6.29 -32.76
N ALA A 31 8.84 -5.00 -32.73
CA ALA A 31 8.61 -4.27 -31.50
C ALA A 31 7.53 -3.21 -31.65
N GLU A 32 6.90 -2.85 -30.53
CA GLU A 32 5.99 -1.73 -30.46
C GLU A 32 6.05 -1.08 -29.08
N LEU A 33 5.72 0.21 -29.04
CA LEU A 33 5.45 0.93 -27.80
C LEU A 33 4.04 1.51 -27.89
N VAL A 34 3.24 1.32 -26.84
CA VAL A 34 1.88 1.86 -26.79
C VAL A 34 1.72 2.72 -25.54
N TRP A 35 1.35 3.98 -25.75
CA TRP A 35 1.01 4.89 -24.66
C TRP A 35 -0.35 4.55 -24.06
N VAL A 36 -0.38 4.42 -22.75
CA VAL A 36 -1.55 4.04 -21.95
C VAL A 36 -2.11 5.28 -21.27
N THR A 37 -1.21 6.08 -20.69
CA THR A 37 -1.43 7.42 -20.13
C THR A 37 -0.21 8.27 -20.52
N PRO A 38 -0.17 9.58 -20.23
CA PRO A 38 1.06 10.35 -20.37
C PRO A 38 2.22 9.86 -19.48
N SER A 39 1.95 9.06 -18.44
CA SER A 39 2.95 8.53 -17.49
C SER A 39 3.23 7.03 -17.69
N THR A 40 2.37 6.32 -18.43
CA THR A 40 2.45 4.87 -18.58
C THR A 40 2.54 4.47 -20.05
N PHE A 41 3.47 3.56 -20.38
CA PHE A 41 3.52 2.90 -21.69
C PHE A 41 3.70 1.40 -21.55
N ARG A 42 3.21 0.64 -22.53
CA ARG A 42 3.51 -0.79 -22.70
C ARG A 42 4.55 -0.95 -23.80
N PHE A 43 5.60 -1.72 -23.54
CA PHE A 43 6.62 -2.06 -24.53
C PHE A 43 6.63 -3.57 -24.78
N ARG A 44 6.64 -3.95 -26.06
CA ARG A 44 6.61 -5.35 -26.48
C ARG A 44 7.68 -5.60 -27.53
N ARG A 45 8.36 -6.75 -27.45
CA ARG A 45 9.41 -7.15 -28.40
C ARG A 45 9.46 -8.67 -28.58
N THR A 46 9.58 -9.11 -29.84
CA THR A 46 10.00 -10.46 -30.22
C THR A 46 11.41 -10.42 -30.82
N LEU A 47 12.19 -11.48 -30.62
CA LEU A 47 13.51 -11.60 -31.25
C LEU A 47 13.42 -12.10 -32.69
N ASP A 48 12.39 -12.90 -32.98
CA ASP A 48 12.09 -13.49 -34.29
C ASP A 48 10.57 -13.47 -34.51
N GLY A 49 10.16 -13.23 -35.75
CA GLY A 49 8.74 -13.22 -36.14
C GLY A 49 7.95 -12.02 -35.63
N PRO A 50 6.63 -11.97 -35.94
CA PRO A 50 5.76 -10.87 -35.58
C PRO A 50 5.40 -10.86 -34.09
N LEU A 51 4.95 -9.71 -33.58
CA LEU A 51 4.35 -9.63 -32.25
C LEU A 51 3.01 -10.40 -32.21
N PRO A 52 2.70 -11.13 -31.13
CA PRO A 52 1.37 -11.67 -30.91
C PRO A 52 0.31 -10.55 -30.92
N GLU A 53 -0.85 -10.79 -31.52
CA GLU A 53 -1.94 -9.84 -31.48
C GLU A 53 -2.45 -9.65 -30.04
N VAL A 54 -2.74 -8.40 -29.69
CA VAL A 54 -3.35 -8.03 -28.42
C VAL A 54 -4.49 -7.07 -28.74
N GLN A 55 -5.65 -7.30 -28.11
CA GLN A 55 -6.76 -6.37 -28.19
C GLN A 55 -6.43 -5.13 -27.37
N TRP A 56 -6.51 -3.97 -28.01
CA TRP A 56 -6.37 -2.69 -27.35
C TRP A 56 -7.74 -2.17 -26.97
N GLU A 57 -7.89 -1.75 -25.72
CA GLU A 57 -9.05 -0.97 -25.30
C GLU A 57 -8.98 0.41 -25.97
N ASP A 58 -10.13 0.93 -26.38
CA ASP A 58 -10.24 2.31 -26.83
C ASP A 58 -9.88 3.24 -25.66
N ARG A 59 -8.72 3.89 -25.76
CA ARG A 59 -8.21 4.83 -24.77
C ARG A 59 -8.13 6.24 -25.35
N ALA A 60 -8.20 7.24 -24.47
CA ALA A 60 -7.99 8.63 -24.84
C ALA A 60 -6.61 8.81 -25.51
N SER A 61 -6.54 9.71 -26.48
CA SER A 61 -5.28 10.01 -27.16
C SER A 61 -4.27 10.60 -26.19
N VAL A 62 -3.05 10.07 -26.20
CA VAL A 62 -1.92 10.58 -25.41
C VAL A 62 -1.07 11.50 -26.28
N PRO A 63 -0.95 12.80 -25.95
CA PRO A 63 -0.11 13.71 -26.70
C PRO A 63 1.36 13.36 -26.48
N VAL A 64 2.05 12.98 -27.57
CA VAL A 64 3.45 12.59 -27.54
C VAL A 64 4.19 13.28 -28.68
N GLN A 65 5.25 14.00 -28.35
CA GLN A 65 6.20 14.51 -29.33
C GLN A 65 7.14 13.37 -29.75
N VAL A 66 7.35 13.22 -31.05
CA VAL A 66 8.25 12.22 -31.61
C VAL A 66 9.37 12.93 -32.37
N ASP A 67 10.60 12.79 -31.88
CA ASP A 67 11.79 13.34 -32.51
C ASP A 67 12.68 12.21 -33.03
N ASP A 68 12.90 12.17 -34.34
CA ASP A 68 13.83 11.23 -34.96
C ASP A 68 15.24 11.83 -35.05
N THR A 69 16.22 11.18 -34.41
CA THR A 69 17.62 11.60 -34.41
C THR A 69 18.51 10.52 -35.04
N PRO A 70 19.77 10.83 -35.42
CA PRO A 70 20.65 9.82 -36.03
C PRO A 70 20.82 8.54 -35.19
N GLY A 71 20.83 8.64 -33.86
CA GLY A 71 21.08 7.49 -32.97
C GLY A 71 19.85 6.94 -32.25
N ALA A 72 18.74 7.67 -32.20
CA ALA A 72 17.57 7.29 -31.40
C ALA A 72 16.27 7.91 -31.94
N VAL A 73 15.16 7.24 -31.66
CA VAL A 73 13.82 7.83 -31.72
C VAL A 73 13.46 8.26 -30.30
N ARG A 74 13.12 9.54 -30.09
CA ARG A 74 12.71 10.06 -28.78
C ARG A 74 11.21 10.33 -28.76
N LEU A 75 10.57 9.85 -27.71
CA LEU A 75 9.14 9.98 -27.48
C LEU A 75 8.95 10.74 -26.18
N ARG A 76 8.35 11.92 -26.23
CA ARG A 76 8.18 12.80 -25.07
C ARG A 76 6.71 13.02 -24.79
N SER A 77 6.28 12.65 -23.59
CA SER A 77 4.99 13.02 -23.03
C SER A 77 5.12 14.28 -22.16
N ASN A 78 4.06 14.64 -21.45
CA ASN A 78 4.09 15.72 -20.46
C ASN A 78 4.93 15.41 -19.21
N PHE A 79 5.37 14.15 -19.02
CA PHE A 79 6.03 13.73 -17.78
C PHE A 79 7.39 13.05 -18.00
N ILE A 80 7.57 12.34 -19.12
CA ILE A 80 8.77 11.55 -19.38
C ILE A 80 9.28 11.67 -20.81
N ASP A 81 10.58 11.45 -20.96
CA ASP A 81 11.29 11.31 -22.23
C ASP A 81 11.76 9.86 -22.36
N VAL A 82 11.31 9.18 -23.40
CA VAL A 82 11.68 7.80 -23.73
C VAL A 82 12.53 7.84 -24.99
N ALA A 83 13.82 7.52 -24.86
CA ALA A 83 14.72 7.35 -25.99
C ALA A 83 14.86 5.86 -26.34
N ILE A 84 14.54 5.51 -27.57
CA ILE A 84 14.72 4.18 -28.14
C ILE A 84 15.95 4.23 -29.05
N LEU A 85 17.05 3.57 -28.65
CA LEU A 85 18.28 3.56 -29.45
C LEU A 85 18.08 2.75 -30.73
N LYS A 86 18.49 3.31 -31.89
CA LYS A 86 18.33 2.65 -33.19
C LYS A 86 19.16 1.37 -33.33
N HIS A 87 20.26 1.27 -32.59
CA HIS A 87 21.05 0.05 -32.47
C HIS A 87 20.75 -0.64 -31.14
N GLY A 88 20.37 -1.92 -31.23
CA GLY A 88 20.01 -2.80 -30.13
C GLY A 88 18.60 -2.60 -29.56
N LEU A 89 17.91 -1.52 -29.92
CA LEU A 89 16.59 -1.16 -29.40
C LEU A 89 16.58 -1.07 -27.86
N LEU A 90 17.63 -0.47 -27.29
CA LEU A 90 17.75 -0.21 -25.86
C LEU A 90 16.89 0.99 -25.48
N LEU A 91 16.05 0.84 -24.45
CA LEU A 91 15.23 1.93 -23.94
C LEU A 91 15.99 2.70 -22.86
N ARG A 92 15.82 4.02 -22.87
CA ARG A 92 16.25 4.93 -21.81
C ARG A 92 15.11 5.86 -21.47
N VAL A 93 14.63 5.79 -20.24
CA VAL A 93 13.54 6.64 -19.73
C VAL A 93 14.11 7.65 -18.76
N ARG A 94 13.75 8.92 -18.95
CA ARG A 94 14.17 10.04 -18.11
C ARG A 94 12.98 10.92 -17.75
N ARG A 95 13.09 11.64 -16.63
CA ARG A 95 12.24 12.81 -16.36
C ARG A 95 12.56 13.90 -17.38
N LEU A 96 11.66 14.87 -17.53
CA LEU A 96 11.87 16.00 -18.45
C LEU A 96 13.09 16.87 -18.09
N ASP A 97 13.52 16.87 -16.83
CA ASP A 97 14.75 17.54 -16.37
C ASP A 97 16.04 16.77 -16.70
N GLY A 98 15.92 15.58 -17.32
CA GLY A 98 17.04 14.73 -17.70
C GLY A 98 17.46 13.69 -16.66
N THR A 99 16.86 13.69 -15.46
CA THR A 99 17.13 12.70 -14.40
C THR A 99 16.82 11.28 -14.90
N PRO A 100 17.76 10.32 -14.79
CA PRO A 100 17.53 8.96 -15.26
C PRO A 100 16.51 8.23 -14.39
N LEU A 101 15.61 7.48 -15.03
CA LEU A 101 14.65 6.59 -14.38
C LEU A 101 15.03 5.13 -14.65
N MET A 102 15.09 4.73 -15.91
CA MET A 102 15.37 3.36 -16.35
C MET A 102 16.27 3.37 -17.59
N ALA A 103 17.20 2.43 -17.68
CA ALA A 103 18.03 2.25 -18.87
C ALA A 103 18.36 0.77 -19.09
N ASP A 104 18.10 0.26 -20.30
CA ASP A 104 18.59 -1.04 -20.74
C ASP A 104 20.11 -0.99 -20.97
N LEU A 105 20.79 -2.06 -20.54
CA LEU A 105 22.23 -2.27 -20.72
C LEU A 105 22.54 -3.33 -21.78
N SER A 106 21.60 -4.24 -22.05
CA SER A 106 21.76 -5.30 -23.04
C SER A 106 20.50 -5.50 -23.88
N GLU A 107 20.67 -6.05 -25.07
CA GLU A 107 19.55 -6.63 -25.79
C GLU A 107 19.01 -7.87 -25.06
N PRO A 108 17.72 -8.18 -25.21
CA PRO A 108 17.20 -9.50 -24.86
C PRO A 108 17.84 -10.56 -25.74
N ARG A 109 18.27 -11.64 -25.10
CA ARG A 109 18.83 -12.82 -25.77
C ARG A 109 18.17 -14.08 -25.24
N ALA A 110 18.12 -15.12 -26.07
CA ALA A 110 17.64 -16.43 -25.65
C ALA A 110 18.52 -17.00 -24.52
N SER A 111 17.88 -17.58 -23.51
CA SER A 111 18.53 -18.22 -22.36
C SER A 111 17.63 -19.32 -21.79
N GLY A 112 17.88 -20.56 -22.20
CA GLY A 112 17.01 -21.70 -21.89
C GLY A 112 15.67 -21.56 -22.62
N ALA A 113 14.55 -21.75 -21.92
CA ALA A 113 13.20 -21.64 -22.46
C ALA A 113 12.65 -20.20 -22.49
N GLY A 114 13.43 -19.19 -22.11
CA GLY A 114 13.00 -17.80 -22.06
C GLY A 114 14.08 -16.82 -22.53
N LEU A 115 13.91 -15.57 -22.16
CA LEU A 115 14.77 -14.44 -22.51
C LEU A 115 15.49 -13.91 -21.28
N ILE A 116 16.61 -13.26 -21.52
CA ILE A 116 17.40 -12.58 -20.51
C ILE A 116 17.91 -11.23 -21.02
N TRP A 117 17.82 -10.19 -20.21
CA TRP A 117 18.41 -8.87 -20.48
C TRP A 117 18.79 -8.16 -19.18
N GLU A 118 19.59 -7.11 -19.30
CA GLU A 118 20.12 -6.36 -18.16
C GLU A 118 19.71 -4.89 -18.23
N ARG A 119 19.53 -4.31 -17.05
CA ARG A 119 19.20 -2.90 -16.86
C ARG A 119 20.07 -2.26 -15.81
N GLN A 120 20.22 -0.95 -15.89
CA GLN A 120 20.98 -0.17 -14.92
C GLN A 120 20.31 -0.18 -13.55
N SER A 121 21.12 -0.35 -12.51
CA SER A 121 20.75 -0.19 -11.11
C SER A 121 21.43 1.07 -10.58
N LEU A 122 20.67 2.17 -10.47
CA LEU A 122 21.21 3.47 -10.04
C LEU A 122 21.61 3.42 -8.56
N ALA A 123 22.76 3.99 -8.20
CA ALA A 123 23.21 4.06 -6.82
C ALA A 123 22.16 4.73 -5.91
N GLY A 124 21.95 4.19 -4.71
CA GLY A 124 20.98 4.69 -3.74
C GLY A 124 19.51 4.34 -4.02
N VAL A 125 19.17 3.85 -5.21
CA VAL A 125 17.81 3.43 -5.56
C VAL A 125 17.52 2.05 -4.99
N ARG A 126 16.48 1.92 -4.17
CA ARG A 126 15.91 0.65 -3.69
C ARG A 126 14.85 0.10 -4.63
N PHE A 127 14.65 -1.21 -4.57
CA PHE A 127 13.69 -1.96 -5.38
C PHE A 127 12.72 -2.77 -4.50
N TYR A 128 11.43 -2.70 -4.78
CA TYR A 128 10.38 -3.35 -4.00
C TYR A 128 9.39 -4.13 -4.89
N GLY A 129 8.43 -4.79 -4.25
CA GLY A 129 7.37 -5.56 -4.91
C GLY A 129 7.80 -6.99 -5.20
N LEU A 130 7.52 -7.43 -6.43
CA LEU A 130 7.78 -8.78 -6.97
C LEU A 130 6.94 -9.91 -6.37
N GLY A 131 5.81 -9.57 -5.76
CA GLY A 131 4.81 -10.49 -5.23
C GLY A 131 4.97 -10.80 -3.74
N PRO A 132 4.10 -11.66 -3.21
CA PRO A 132 4.15 -12.07 -1.81
C PRO A 132 5.43 -12.86 -1.53
N ARG A 133 6.19 -12.42 -0.52
CA ARG A 133 7.47 -13.02 -0.10
C ARG A 133 7.50 -13.21 1.42
N ALA A 134 8.40 -14.07 1.89
CA ALA A 134 8.62 -14.29 3.31
C ALA A 134 9.96 -13.71 3.80
N ASP A 135 10.50 -12.75 3.04
CA ASP A 135 11.80 -12.13 3.32
C ASP A 135 11.70 -11.11 4.46
N PRO A 136 12.75 -10.96 5.30
CA PRO A 136 12.75 -10.02 6.41
C PRO A 136 13.03 -8.56 6.00
N ALA A 137 13.21 -8.25 4.71
CA ALA A 137 13.38 -6.86 4.25
C ALA A 137 12.71 -6.65 2.90
N PHE A 138 12.21 -5.44 2.65
CA PHE A 138 11.54 -5.09 1.40
C PHE A 138 12.50 -4.98 0.22
N ASP A 139 13.65 -4.32 0.41
CA ASP A 139 14.60 -4.05 -0.66
C ASP A 139 15.10 -5.34 -1.31
N ALA A 140 15.00 -5.40 -2.64
CA ALA A 140 15.42 -6.53 -3.44
C ALA A 140 16.93 -6.54 -3.73
N ARG A 141 17.64 -5.44 -3.49
CA ARG A 141 19.10 -5.38 -3.70
C ARG A 141 19.84 -6.52 -3.01
N GLY A 142 20.82 -7.08 -3.72
CA GLY A 142 21.63 -8.22 -3.25
C GLY A 142 20.92 -9.58 -3.35
N ARG A 143 19.74 -9.66 -3.97
CA ARG A 143 18.94 -10.88 -4.05
C ARG A 143 18.53 -11.23 -5.47
N SER A 144 18.26 -12.51 -5.69
CA SER A 144 17.63 -13.04 -6.90
C SER A 144 16.23 -13.52 -6.54
N ILE A 145 15.20 -12.89 -7.10
CA ILE A 145 13.79 -13.09 -6.74
C ILE A 145 13.05 -13.71 -7.90
N GLU A 146 12.40 -14.84 -7.66
CA GLU A 146 11.37 -15.36 -8.55
C GLU A 146 10.04 -14.70 -8.20
N ALA A 147 9.48 -13.95 -9.15
CA ALA A 147 8.35 -13.08 -8.89
C ALA A 147 7.03 -13.83 -9.09
N GLU A 148 6.27 -14.00 -8.01
CA GLU A 148 4.89 -14.50 -8.06
C GLU A 148 3.96 -13.46 -8.71
N THR A 149 4.26 -12.18 -8.51
CA THR A 149 3.63 -11.06 -9.21
C THR A 149 4.75 -10.18 -9.75
N PRO A 150 5.02 -10.17 -11.06
CA PRO A 150 6.17 -9.46 -11.64
C PRO A 150 5.90 -7.96 -11.76
N PHE A 151 5.60 -7.31 -10.63
CA PHE A 151 5.48 -5.87 -10.48
C PHE A 151 6.64 -5.36 -9.61
N LEU A 152 7.62 -4.77 -10.26
CA LEU A 152 8.79 -4.13 -9.65
C LEU A 152 8.47 -2.66 -9.37
N ILE A 153 8.84 -2.17 -8.19
CA ILE A 153 8.78 -0.75 -7.85
C ILE A 153 10.20 -0.25 -7.60
N SER A 154 10.55 0.88 -8.19
CA SER A 154 11.84 1.54 -8.03
C SER A 154 11.68 2.92 -7.40
N THR A 155 12.47 3.18 -6.36
CA THR A 155 12.54 4.51 -5.72
C THR A 155 13.12 5.61 -6.62
N ALA A 156 13.62 5.28 -7.82
CA ALA A 156 13.91 6.28 -8.84
C ALA A 156 12.64 7.02 -9.32
N GLY A 157 11.45 6.46 -9.06
CA GLY A 157 10.16 7.01 -9.43
C GLY A 157 9.52 6.29 -10.61
N TYR A 158 9.67 4.97 -10.69
CA TYR A 158 8.97 4.16 -11.68
C TYR A 158 8.60 2.76 -11.17
N GLY A 159 7.55 2.19 -11.75
CA GLY A 159 7.21 0.77 -11.64
C GLY A 159 7.36 0.07 -13.00
N GLU A 160 7.59 -1.24 -12.95
CA GLU A 160 7.60 -2.12 -14.12
C GLU A 160 6.73 -3.35 -13.84
N TYR A 161 5.72 -3.60 -14.68
CA TYR A 161 4.84 -4.75 -14.55
C TYR A 161 4.88 -5.62 -15.81
N HIS A 162 5.07 -6.93 -15.66
CA HIS A 162 5.05 -7.88 -16.78
C HIS A 162 3.72 -8.63 -16.87
N PRO A 163 2.87 -8.32 -17.86
CA PRO A 163 1.58 -8.99 -18.05
C PRO A 163 1.81 -10.31 -18.79
N GLY A 164 1.67 -11.44 -18.13
CA GLY A 164 1.63 -12.72 -18.83
C GLY A 164 2.01 -13.90 -17.95
N PRO A 165 1.57 -15.11 -18.33
CA PRO A 165 1.93 -16.31 -17.59
C PRO A 165 3.41 -16.64 -17.75
N GLY A 166 3.92 -17.44 -16.81
CA GLY A 166 5.28 -17.98 -16.84
C GLY A 166 6.12 -17.50 -15.67
N VAL A 167 7.38 -17.92 -15.67
CA VAL A 167 8.31 -17.66 -14.57
C VAL A 167 9.12 -16.42 -14.88
N TYR A 168 9.02 -15.42 -14.00
CA TYR A 168 9.80 -14.19 -14.04
C TYR A 168 10.82 -14.22 -12.91
N ARG A 169 12.08 -13.88 -13.22
CA ARG A 169 13.13 -13.76 -12.21
C ARG A 169 13.86 -12.44 -12.38
N PHE A 170 14.08 -11.74 -11.27
CA PHE A 170 14.84 -10.50 -11.20
C PHE A 170 16.04 -10.70 -10.31
N ASP A 171 17.24 -10.46 -10.84
CA ASP A 171 18.49 -10.65 -10.14
C ASP A 171 19.17 -9.29 -9.88
N PHE A 172 19.19 -8.88 -8.62
CA PHE A 172 19.79 -7.64 -8.13
C PHE A 172 21.10 -7.90 -7.36
N THR A 173 21.78 -9.02 -7.60
CA THR A 173 23.04 -9.34 -6.90
C THR A 173 24.22 -8.46 -7.33
N ALA A 174 24.15 -7.87 -8.53
CA ALA A 174 25.10 -6.87 -8.99
C ALA A 174 24.75 -5.46 -8.47
N GLU A 175 25.79 -4.64 -8.25
CA GLU A 175 25.63 -3.29 -7.67
C GLU A 175 25.02 -2.29 -8.65
N ASP A 176 25.49 -2.32 -9.90
CA ASP A 176 25.27 -1.31 -10.95
C ASP A 176 24.25 -1.74 -12.01
N ARG A 177 23.77 -2.99 -11.93
CA ARG A 177 22.77 -3.56 -12.84
C ARG A 177 21.87 -4.57 -12.17
N TYR A 178 20.74 -4.84 -12.79
CA TYR A 178 19.91 -6.00 -12.48
C TYR A 178 19.55 -6.73 -13.76
N GLN A 179 19.38 -8.05 -13.65
CA GLN A 179 19.08 -8.93 -14.77
C GLN A 179 17.65 -9.43 -14.66
N ILE A 180 16.91 -9.38 -15.76
CA ILE A 180 15.55 -9.88 -15.86
C ILE A 180 15.59 -11.16 -16.71
N ARG A 181 14.98 -12.22 -16.20
CA ARG A 181 14.65 -13.43 -16.95
C ARG A 181 13.14 -13.53 -17.05
N ALA A 182 12.63 -13.60 -18.27
CA ALA A 182 11.19 -13.66 -18.53
C ALA A 182 10.89 -14.54 -19.75
N PRO A 183 9.65 -15.05 -19.90
CA PRO A 183 9.25 -15.79 -21.10
C PRO A 183 9.29 -14.92 -22.37
N VAL A 184 8.88 -13.65 -22.24
CA VAL A 184 8.76 -12.68 -23.33
C VAL A 184 9.20 -11.29 -22.87
N VAL A 185 9.49 -10.39 -23.81
CA VAL A 185 9.61 -8.96 -23.53
C VAL A 185 8.25 -8.33 -23.79
N ASP A 186 7.46 -8.25 -22.73
CA ASP A 186 6.17 -7.57 -22.67
C ASP A 186 6.07 -6.98 -21.27
N TYR A 187 6.02 -5.65 -21.16
CA TYR A 187 5.91 -4.98 -19.87
C TYR A 187 5.25 -3.60 -19.99
N PHE A 188 4.60 -3.19 -18.90
CA PHE A 188 4.19 -1.83 -18.64
C PHE A 188 5.26 -1.12 -17.82
N PHE A 189 5.58 0.11 -18.21
CA PHE A 189 6.35 1.05 -17.42
C PHE A 189 5.38 2.10 -16.85
N HIS A 190 5.46 2.34 -15.55
CA HIS A 190 4.62 3.31 -14.84
C HIS A 190 5.52 4.41 -14.25
N TYR A 191 5.41 5.65 -14.72
CA TYR A 191 6.08 6.78 -14.08
C TYR A 191 5.28 7.28 -12.89
N GLY A 192 5.94 7.42 -11.73
CA GLY A 192 5.36 8.03 -10.55
C GLY A 192 6.46 8.56 -9.63
N PRO A 193 6.55 9.88 -9.39
CA PRO A 193 7.56 10.47 -8.49
C PRO A 193 7.57 9.86 -7.09
N SER A 194 6.44 9.32 -6.63
CA SER A 194 6.26 8.60 -5.37
C SER A 194 5.72 7.19 -5.60
N ILE A 195 5.89 6.32 -4.60
CA ILE A 195 5.36 4.94 -4.64
C ILE A 195 3.83 4.94 -4.79
N LYS A 196 3.13 5.85 -4.10
CA LYS A 196 1.67 6.02 -4.24
C LYS A 196 1.28 6.32 -5.70
N GLN A 197 1.97 7.23 -6.38
CA GLN A 197 1.68 7.53 -7.79
C GLN A 197 2.00 6.36 -8.73
N ILE A 198 3.03 5.54 -8.42
CA ILE A 198 3.29 4.30 -9.17
C ILE A 198 2.11 3.33 -9.04
N PHE A 199 1.49 3.22 -7.86
CA PHE A 199 0.31 2.38 -7.63
C PHE A 199 -0.92 2.93 -8.38
N GLU A 200 -1.14 4.24 -8.36
CA GLU A 200 -2.24 4.90 -9.09
C GLU A 200 -2.17 4.62 -10.60
N GLU A 201 -0.98 4.69 -11.19
CA GLU A 201 -0.76 4.37 -12.60
C GLU A 201 -0.88 2.87 -12.89
N HIS A 202 -0.55 2.01 -11.92
CA HIS A 202 -0.64 0.56 -12.07
C HIS A 202 -2.07 0.03 -12.00
N LYS A 203 -2.94 0.63 -11.17
CA LYS A 203 -4.24 0.07 -10.76
C LYS A 203 -5.18 -0.35 -11.91
N ASP A 204 -5.11 0.34 -13.05
CA ASP A 204 -5.96 0.11 -14.22
C ASP A 204 -5.27 -0.77 -15.29
N THR A 205 -4.16 -1.41 -14.94
CA THR A 205 -3.41 -2.28 -15.85
C THR A 205 -4.05 -3.67 -15.92
N PRO A 206 -4.31 -4.21 -17.13
CA PRO A 206 -4.90 -5.55 -17.27
C PRO A 206 -4.04 -6.65 -16.64
N GLY A 207 -4.67 -7.62 -15.96
CA GLY A 207 -4.00 -8.86 -15.51
C GLY A 207 -3.92 -9.08 -13.99
N GLY A 208 -4.45 -8.18 -13.15
CA GLY A 208 -4.47 -8.36 -11.70
C GLY A 208 -5.62 -9.24 -11.21
N SER A 209 -5.32 -10.32 -10.46
CA SER A 209 -6.34 -11.02 -9.66
C SER A 209 -6.74 -10.13 -8.49
N ARG A 210 -8.05 -9.90 -8.32
CA ARG A 210 -8.56 -9.13 -7.17
C ARG A 210 -8.39 -9.87 -5.85
N SER A 211 -8.50 -11.21 -5.85
CA SER A 211 -8.30 -12.04 -4.66
C SER A 211 -7.07 -12.95 -4.83
N TRP A 212 -6.29 -13.12 -3.76
CA TRP A 212 -5.10 -13.96 -3.77
C TRP A 212 -4.89 -14.66 -2.40
N PRO A 213 -4.49 -15.94 -2.37
CA PRO A 213 -4.25 -16.64 -1.11
C PRO A 213 -2.93 -16.17 -0.47
N VAL A 214 -3.00 -15.68 0.77
CA VAL A 214 -1.79 -15.23 1.50
C VAL A 214 -0.85 -16.40 1.79
N SER A 215 -1.41 -17.59 2.01
CA SER A 215 -0.68 -18.76 2.48
C SER A 215 -0.18 -19.63 1.33
N ALA A 216 1.07 -20.08 1.40
CA ALA A 216 1.70 -20.86 0.33
C ALA A 216 1.70 -22.39 0.54
N GLU A 217 1.68 -22.95 1.77
CA GLU A 217 1.65 -24.40 2.10
C GLU A 217 1.66 -24.58 3.66
N PRO A 218 1.54 -25.79 4.27
CA PRO A 218 0.58 -26.05 5.36
C PRO A 218 0.70 -25.13 6.58
N LEU A 219 -0.42 -24.48 6.87
CA LEU A 219 -0.63 -23.64 8.03
C LEU A 219 -0.77 -24.45 9.32
N GLY A 220 -0.61 -23.78 10.47
CA GLY A 220 -0.79 -24.39 11.80
C GLY A 220 0.46 -24.40 12.68
N SER A 221 1.49 -23.65 12.30
CA SER A 221 2.72 -23.45 13.09
C SER A 221 3.06 -21.97 13.24
N TRP A 222 3.95 -21.64 14.18
CA TRP A 222 4.50 -20.30 14.34
C TRP A 222 5.23 -19.81 13.08
N ASP A 223 5.99 -20.69 12.42
CA ASP A 223 6.67 -20.35 11.16
C ASP A 223 5.68 -20.04 10.04
N SER A 224 4.58 -20.79 9.96
CA SER A 224 3.52 -20.53 8.98
C SER A 224 2.78 -19.22 9.25
N LEU A 225 2.58 -18.87 10.53
CA LEU A 225 1.98 -17.59 10.91
C LEU A 225 2.90 -16.41 10.56
N ARG A 226 4.20 -16.54 10.84
CA ARG A 226 5.22 -15.57 10.43
C ARG A 226 5.23 -15.41 8.91
N ALA A 227 5.30 -16.51 8.16
CA ALA A 227 5.30 -16.46 6.71
C ALA A 227 4.02 -15.82 6.14
N THR A 228 2.85 -16.09 6.74
CA THR A 228 1.58 -15.46 6.38
C THR A 228 1.64 -13.94 6.57
N LEU A 229 2.12 -13.47 7.72
CA LEU A 229 2.29 -12.04 7.98
C LEU A 229 3.22 -11.39 6.95
N LEU A 230 4.39 -11.96 6.72
CA LEU A 230 5.35 -11.39 5.76
C LEU A 230 4.78 -11.38 4.33
N ARG A 231 4.14 -12.48 3.90
CA ARG A 231 3.51 -12.55 2.58
C ARG A 231 2.41 -11.51 2.41
N LEU A 232 1.58 -11.29 3.43
CA LEU A 232 0.56 -10.23 3.41
C LEU A 232 1.17 -8.86 3.11
N VAL A 233 2.22 -8.48 3.84
CA VAL A 233 2.82 -7.14 3.71
C VAL A 233 3.62 -7.01 2.40
N HIS A 234 4.35 -8.04 1.97
CA HIS A 234 5.03 -8.04 0.66
C HIS A 234 4.03 -8.05 -0.51
N GLY A 235 2.91 -8.75 -0.37
CA GLY A 235 1.82 -8.76 -1.35
C GLY A 235 1.20 -7.37 -1.49
N ALA A 236 0.94 -6.69 -0.36
CA ALA A 236 0.51 -5.30 -0.37
C ALA A 236 1.53 -4.38 -1.06
N MET A 237 2.83 -4.55 -0.78
CA MET A 237 3.91 -3.83 -1.49
C MET A 237 4.02 -4.17 -2.97
N SER A 238 3.27 -5.17 -3.44
CA SER A 238 3.20 -5.61 -4.85
C SER A 238 1.83 -5.32 -5.48
N ALA A 239 1.09 -4.36 -4.91
CA ALA A 239 -0.26 -3.96 -5.35
C ALA A 239 -1.31 -5.09 -5.35
N LEU A 240 -1.10 -6.14 -4.53
CA LEU A 240 -2.11 -7.17 -4.33
C LEU A 240 -3.07 -6.79 -3.20
N THR A 241 -4.28 -6.37 -3.58
CA THR A 241 -5.19 -5.64 -2.68
C THR A 241 -6.28 -6.48 -2.01
N GLY A 242 -6.56 -7.70 -2.50
CA GLY A 242 -7.53 -8.60 -1.86
C GLY A 242 -6.90 -9.89 -1.34
N PRO A 243 -6.11 -9.84 -0.25
CA PRO A 243 -5.61 -11.05 0.39
C PRO A 243 -6.76 -11.91 0.93
N SER A 244 -6.65 -13.23 0.78
CA SER A 244 -7.53 -14.20 1.42
C SER A 244 -6.77 -15.11 2.39
N LEU A 245 -7.42 -15.45 3.51
CA LEU A 245 -6.79 -16.24 4.58
C LEU A 245 -7.75 -17.26 5.20
N ALA A 246 -7.32 -18.53 5.29
CA ALA A 246 -8.05 -19.58 5.98
C ALA A 246 -7.44 -19.89 7.35
N LEU A 247 -8.25 -19.83 8.42
CA LEU A 247 -7.78 -20.06 9.79
C LEU A 247 -8.03 -21.49 10.30
N ARG A 248 -8.80 -22.31 9.56
CA ARG A 248 -9.08 -23.71 9.92
C ARG A 248 -7.82 -24.52 10.28
N PRO A 249 -6.66 -24.39 9.59
CA PRO A 249 -5.47 -25.17 9.93
C PRO A 249 -4.89 -24.89 11.32
N TYR A 250 -5.23 -23.76 11.95
CA TYR A 250 -4.82 -23.48 13.33
C TYR A 250 -5.71 -24.21 14.36
N ALA A 251 -6.81 -24.84 13.95
CA ALA A 251 -7.67 -25.59 14.86
C ALA A 251 -6.90 -26.77 15.50
N GLY A 252 -6.97 -26.88 16.83
CA GLY A 252 -6.27 -27.92 17.59
C GLY A 252 -4.79 -27.65 17.84
N THR A 253 -4.25 -26.51 17.40
CA THR A 253 -2.90 -26.04 17.76
C THR A 253 -2.89 -25.39 19.16
N PRO A 254 -1.72 -25.08 19.76
CA PRO A 254 -1.66 -24.42 21.06
C PRO A 254 -2.49 -23.14 21.12
N GLN A 255 -3.16 -22.90 22.25
CA GLN A 255 -4.12 -21.80 22.42
C GLN A 255 -3.54 -20.42 22.08
N GLU A 256 -2.28 -20.16 22.43
CA GLU A 256 -1.61 -18.91 22.09
C GLU A 256 -1.49 -18.73 20.56
N LEU A 257 -1.08 -19.77 19.83
CA LEU A 257 -0.98 -19.72 18.37
C LEU A 257 -2.36 -19.49 17.73
N VAL A 258 -3.40 -20.16 18.22
CA VAL A 258 -4.79 -19.91 17.80
C VAL A 258 -5.17 -18.44 18.01
N GLN A 259 -4.85 -17.87 19.17
CA GLN A 259 -5.12 -16.47 19.48
C GLN A 259 -4.39 -15.52 18.51
N ARG A 260 -3.11 -15.77 18.20
CA ARG A 260 -2.35 -14.94 17.26
C ARG A 260 -2.86 -15.05 15.82
N ALA A 261 -3.23 -16.25 15.39
CA ALA A 261 -3.85 -16.47 14.08
C ALA A 261 -5.21 -15.75 13.97
N ARG A 262 -6.03 -15.76 15.04
CA ARG A 262 -7.28 -14.99 15.10
C ARG A 262 -7.05 -13.48 15.03
N GLN A 263 -6.02 -12.97 15.70
CA GLN A 263 -5.63 -11.56 15.65
C GLN A 263 -5.23 -11.14 14.24
N LEU A 264 -4.31 -11.87 13.61
CA LEU A 264 -3.89 -11.59 12.24
C LEU A 264 -5.04 -11.72 11.25
N GLY A 265 -5.84 -12.79 11.34
CA GLY A 265 -6.98 -12.99 10.46
C GLY A 265 -8.11 -11.97 10.64
N SER A 266 -8.18 -11.28 11.78
CA SER A 266 -9.12 -10.16 11.97
C SER A 266 -8.74 -8.91 11.17
N LEU A 267 -7.52 -8.88 10.64
CA LEU A 267 -7.01 -7.79 9.83
C LEU A 267 -7.18 -8.06 8.34
N VAL A 268 -7.69 -9.23 7.94
CA VAL A 268 -7.89 -9.63 6.54
C VAL A 268 -9.38 -9.58 6.23
N ASP A 269 -9.77 -8.94 5.13
CA ASP A 269 -11.19 -8.76 4.79
C ASP A 269 -11.83 -10.10 4.34
N ASP A 270 -11.19 -10.79 3.39
CA ASP A 270 -11.57 -12.12 2.91
C ASP A 270 -10.95 -13.24 3.79
N VAL A 271 -11.54 -13.43 4.98
CA VAL A 271 -11.07 -14.44 5.94
C VAL A 271 -12.09 -15.56 6.11
N SER A 272 -11.62 -16.80 6.03
CA SER A 272 -12.38 -18.00 6.38
C SER A 272 -12.04 -18.45 7.81
N PRO A 273 -12.85 -18.06 8.83
CA PRO A 273 -12.47 -18.23 10.24
C PRO A 273 -12.51 -19.69 10.72
N GLY A 274 -13.34 -20.55 10.10
CA GLY A 274 -13.52 -21.93 10.56
C GLY A 274 -13.89 -22.01 12.05
N PRO A 275 -13.49 -23.09 12.75
CA PRO A 275 -13.85 -23.28 14.16
C PRO A 275 -13.06 -22.38 15.13
N VAL A 276 -11.99 -21.71 14.68
CA VAL A 276 -11.20 -20.84 15.56
C VAL A 276 -11.80 -19.44 15.72
N GLY A 277 -12.64 -19.01 14.78
CA GLY A 277 -13.28 -17.69 14.81
C GLY A 277 -12.31 -16.54 14.50
N LEU A 278 -12.74 -15.31 14.80
CA LEU A 278 -11.91 -14.08 14.70
C LEU A 278 -11.75 -13.46 16.09
N SER A 279 -10.86 -12.49 16.22
CA SER A 279 -10.77 -11.66 17.43
C SER A 279 -11.90 -10.63 17.48
N GLY A 280 -12.16 -10.06 18.65
CA GLY A 280 -13.16 -8.99 18.81
C GLY A 280 -12.85 -7.74 17.97
N PHE A 281 -11.57 -7.52 17.63
CA PHE A 281 -11.13 -6.36 16.87
C PHE A 281 -11.70 -6.33 15.45
N ARG A 282 -11.99 -7.48 14.82
CA ARG A 282 -12.61 -7.51 13.48
C ARG A 282 -13.90 -6.70 13.43
N LYS A 283 -14.75 -6.84 14.45
CA LYS A 283 -16.05 -6.15 14.51
C LYS A 283 -15.88 -4.64 14.63
N GLN A 284 -14.79 -4.19 15.26
CA GLN A 284 -14.50 -2.77 15.43
C GLN A 284 -14.01 -2.11 14.13
N LEU A 285 -13.55 -2.90 13.16
CA LEU A 285 -12.96 -2.44 11.91
C LEU A 285 -13.92 -2.52 10.71
N GLU A 286 -15.18 -2.89 10.89
CA GLU A 286 -16.12 -3.11 9.76
C GLU A 286 -16.30 -1.84 8.93
N THR A 287 -16.64 -0.72 9.59
CA THR A 287 -16.81 0.59 8.92
C THR A 287 -15.45 1.14 8.41
N PHE A 288 -14.37 0.86 9.13
CA PHE A 288 -13.02 1.27 8.73
C PHE A 288 -12.59 0.60 7.41
N PHE A 289 -12.81 -0.73 7.28
CA PHE A 289 -12.51 -1.46 6.04
C PHE A 289 -13.39 -1.00 4.88
N ALA A 290 -14.68 -0.76 5.12
CA ALA A 290 -15.57 -0.25 4.09
C ALA A 290 -15.10 1.11 3.54
N THR A 291 -14.61 1.98 4.41
CA THR A 291 -14.03 3.28 4.04
C THR A 291 -12.78 3.11 3.16
N TYR A 292 -11.80 2.32 3.62
CA TYR A 292 -10.55 2.12 2.88
C TYR A 292 -10.70 1.25 1.62
N ALA A 293 -11.77 0.46 1.50
CA ALA A 293 -12.09 -0.25 0.27
C ALA A 293 -12.32 0.70 -0.91
N VAL A 294 -12.81 1.93 -0.65
CA VAL A 294 -12.94 2.97 -1.67
C VAL A 294 -11.57 3.47 -2.11
N GLU A 295 -10.66 3.74 -1.18
CA GLU A 295 -9.29 4.13 -1.54
C GLU A 295 -8.57 3.03 -2.32
N THR A 296 -8.75 1.78 -1.91
CA THR A 296 -8.23 0.61 -2.63
C THR A 296 -8.76 0.55 -4.06
N ARG A 297 -10.07 0.76 -4.26
CA ARG A 297 -10.71 0.74 -5.58
C ARG A 297 -10.26 1.91 -6.45
N ASP A 298 -10.23 3.11 -5.90
CA ASP A 298 -10.10 4.34 -6.68
C ASP A 298 -8.64 4.73 -6.91
N LYS A 299 -7.75 4.46 -5.93
CA LYS A 299 -6.31 4.76 -5.99
C LYS A 299 -5.41 3.53 -6.15
N GLY A 300 -5.93 2.33 -5.90
CA GLY A 300 -5.13 1.10 -5.94
C GLY A 300 -4.28 0.86 -4.68
N PHE A 301 -4.46 1.64 -3.61
CA PHE A 301 -3.64 1.52 -2.41
C PHE A 301 -4.09 0.33 -1.56
N PRO A 302 -3.18 -0.53 -1.10
CA PRO A 302 -3.55 -1.66 -0.26
C PRO A 302 -3.94 -1.19 1.12
N LEU A 303 -5.00 -1.74 1.71
CA LEU A 303 -5.39 -1.44 3.10
C LEU A 303 -4.24 -1.62 4.12
N TRP A 304 -3.38 -2.61 3.89
CA TRP A 304 -2.15 -2.84 4.65
C TRP A 304 -1.02 -2.05 4.01
N HIS A 305 -0.85 -0.80 4.38
CA HIS A 305 0.23 0.06 3.93
C HIS A 305 1.58 -0.43 4.50
N PRO A 306 2.49 -1.00 3.69
CA PRO A 306 3.82 -1.33 4.16
C PRO A 306 4.55 -0.07 4.66
N LEU A 307 5.43 -0.18 5.66
CA LEU A 307 6.09 1.00 6.20
C LEU A 307 6.86 1.84 5.14
N PRO A 308 7.61 1.29 4.16
CA PRO A 308 8.26 2.12 3.14
C PRO A 308 7.28 2.75 2.14
N PHE A 309 6.05 2.23 2.03
CA PHE A 309 4.98 2.85 1.23
C PHE A 309 4.46 4.11 1.93
N GLN A 310 4.28 4.06 3.25
CA GLN A 310 3.76 5.19 4.03
C GLN A 310 4.84 6.20 4.45
N PHE A 311 6.05 5.73 4.71
CA PHE A 311 7.18 6.52 5.18
C PHE A 311 8.41 6.31 4.28
N PRO A 312 8.35 6.71 2.99
CA PRO A 312 9.42 6.42 2.02
C PRO A 312 10.76 7.08 2.37
N GLU A 313 10.73 8.18 3.12
CA GLU A 313 11.92 8.92 3.56
C GLU A 313 12.61 8.31 4.80
N ASP A 314 12.00 7.31 5.42
CA ASP A 314 12.57 6.63 6.58
C ASP A 314 13.26 5.32 6.15
N PRO A 315 14.60 5.28 6.11
CA PRO A 315 15.30 4.11 5.62
C PRO A 315 15.12 2.87 6.52
N GLU A 316 14.81 3.06 7.80
CA GLU A 316 14.63 1.94 8.74
C GLU A 316 13.36 1.16 8.43
N CYS A 317 12.32 1.82 7.90
CA CYS A 317 11.08 1.19 7.47
C CYS A 317 11.28 0.05 6.46
N ASN A 318 12.41 0.02 5.74
CA ASN A 318 12.75 -1.07 4.81
C ASN A 318 13.02 -2.42 5.49
N LEU A 319 13.33 -2.40 6.78
CA LEU A 319 13.75 -3.57 7.57
C LEU A 319 12.60 -4.21 8.36
N HIS A 320 11.42 -3.60 8.34
CA HIS A 320 10.26 -4.01 9.14
C HIS A 320 9.15 -4.55 8.24
N THR A 321 9.27 -5.82 7.84
CA THR A 321 8.30 -6.50 6.95
C THR A 321 7.15 -7.18 7.72
N ASP A 322 7.15 -7.06 9.03
CA ASP A 322 6.26 -7.72 9.99
C ASP A 322 5.43 -6.72 10.83
N GLU A 323 5.45 -5.46 10.42
CA GLU A 323 4.68 -4.33 10.94
C GLU A 323 4.21 -3.49 9.74
N PHE A 324 3.05 -2.89 9.85
CA PHE A 324 2.46 -2.12 8.75
C PHE A 324 1.47 -1.10 9.30
N MET A 325 1.15 -0.12 8.46
CA MET A 325 0.05 0.79 8.70
C MET A 325 -1.24 0.16 8.18
N LEU A 326 -2.30 0.19 8.99
CA LEU A 326 -3.66 -0.15 8.58
C LEU A 326 -4.38 1.17 8.34
N GLY A 327 -4.57 1.50 7.07
CA GLY A 327 -4.86 2.87 6.65
C GLY A 327 -3.70 3.82 6.96
N ASP A 328 -4.02 5.09 7.22
CA ASP A 328 -3.04 6.13 7.56
C ASP A 328 -2.94 6.36 9.08
N GLU A 329 -3.86 5.80 9.87
CA GLU A 329 -4.06 6.13 11.28
C GLU A 329 -3.37 5.16 12.25
N MET A 330 -3.36 3.86 11.95
CA MET A 330 -2.95 2.83 12.90
C MET A 330 -1.70 2.06 12.44
N LEU A 331 -0.67 1.97 13.28
CA LEU A 331 0.41 1.00 13.13
C LEU A 331 0.04 -0.30 13.83
N ILE A 332 0.15 -1.40 13.09
CA ILE A 332 -0.13 -2.76 13.57
C ILE A 332 1.17 -3.56 13.62
N ALA A 333 1.42 -4.22 14.75
CA ALA A 333 2.61 -5.04 14.94
C ALA A 333 2.25 -6.44 15.48
N PRO A 334 1.74 -7.37 14.64
CA PRO A 334 1.22 -8.66 15.10
C PRO A 334 2.28 -9.54 15.75
N ILE A 335 2.03 -10.11 16.94
CA ILE A 335 2.98 -11.03 17.56
C ILE A 335 2.86 -12.41 16.87
N TYR A 336 3.94 -12.87 16.26
CA TYR A 336 4.01 -14.15 15.52
C TYR A 336 5.01 -15.15 16.13
N GLN A 337 5.39 -14.94 17.40
CA GLN A 337 6.24 -15.85 18.18
C GLN A 337 5.62 -16.12 19.56
N PRO A 338 5.95 -17.26 20.21
CA PRO A 338 5.50 -17.55 21.57
C PRO A 338 5.97 -16.52 22.60
N GLY A 339 5.19 -16.34 23.66
CA GLY A 339 5.60 -15.57 24.85
C GLY A 339 5.15 -14.11 24.85
N GLY A 340 4.41 -13.67 23.84
CA GLY A 340 3.74 -12.37 23.85
C GLY A 340 4.65 -11.15 23.81
N LYS A 341 5.91 -11.29 23.40
CA LYS A 341 6.91 -10.22 23.34
C LYS A 341 7.33 -9.93 21.92
N ARG A 342 7.53 -8.65 21.59
CA ARG A 342 8.22 -8.24 20.35
C ARG A 342 8.88 -6.87 20.50
N SER A 343 9.84 -6.60 19.63
CA SER A 343 10.26 -5.23 19.32
C SER A 343 9.26 -4.65 18.32
N VAL A 344 8.93 -3.37 18.47
CA VAL A 344 8.08 -2.60 17.54
C VAL A 344 8.85 -1.37 17.10
N TYR A 345 8.99 -1.15 15.80
CA TYR A 345 9.57 0.09 15.28
C TYR A 345 8.48 1.10 15.01
N LEU A 346 8.59 2.26 15.65
CA LEU A 346 7.68 3.37 15.44
C LEU A 346 8.32 4.35 14.44
N PRO A 347 7.77 4.56 13.24
CA PRO A 347 8.26 5.54 12.26
C PRO A 347 8.09 6.98 12.75
N GLN A 348 8.51 7.97 11.95
CA GLN A 348 8.32 9.38 12.29
C GLN A 348 6.89 9.73 12.70
N GLY A 349 6.74 10.25 13.92
CA GLY A 349 5.47 10.69 14.49
C GLY A 349 5.48 10.61 16.02
N VAL A 350 4.30 10.76 16.60
CA VAL A 350 4.02 10.40 18.00
C VAL A 350 2.92 9.35 17.96
N TRP A 351 3.10 8.29 18.73
CA TRP A 351 2.28 7.08 18.66
C TRP A 351 1.70 6.76 20.02
N THR A 352 0.40 6.47 20.05
CA THR A 352 -0.32 6.07 21.26
C THR A 352 -0.68 4.60 21.16
N ASN A 353 -0.20 3.78 22.09
CA ASN A 353 -0.63 2.39 22.21
C ASN A 353 -2.11 2.35 22.63
N LEU A 354 -2.98 1.71 21.84
CA LEU A 354 -4.42 1.70 22.10
C LEU A 354 -4.85 0.81 23.29
N GLU A 355 -4.02 -0.14 23.69
CA GLU A 355 -4.27 -0.99 24.86
C GLU A 355 -3.88 -0.27 26.16
N THR A 356 -2.70 0.33 26.20
CA THR A 356 -2.12 0.90 27.43
C THR A 356 -2.26 2.40 27.55
N ASN A 357 -2.72 3.06 26.49
CA ASN A 357 -2.76 4.52 26.33
C ASN A 357 -1.38 5.21 26.44
N ALA A 358 -0.28 4.44 26.42
CA ALA A 358 1.07 4.97 26.53
C ALA A 358 1.51 5.68 25.24
N VAL A 359 2.11 6.85 25.39
CA VAL A 359 2.62 7.67 24.28
C VAL A 359 4.11 7.41 24.07
N SER A 360 4.53 7.26 22.82
CA SER A 360 5.93 7.10 22.44
C SER A 360 6.27 7.97 21.22
N PRO A 361 7.39 8.72 21.24
CA PRO A 361 7.90 9.37 20.04
C PRO A 361 8.43 8.31 19.07
N GLY A 362 8.31 8.62 17.78
CA GLY A 362 8.77 7.77 16.68
C GLY A 362 10.27 7.82 16.39
N ARG A 363 10.65 7.24 15.25
CA ARG A 363 12.03 6.97 14.80
C ARG A 363 12.83 6.13 15.80
N ARG A 364 12.17 5.15 16.43
CA ARG A 364 12.79 4.27 17.43
C ARG A 364 12.05 2.96 17.57
N SER A 365 12.76 1.96 18.09
CA SER A 365 12.17 0.71 18.53
C SER A 365 11.78 0.76 20.01
N ILE A 366 10.67 0.10 20.35
CA ILE A 366 10.19 -0.11 21.72
C ILE A 366 9.92 -1.60 21.96
N ALA A 367 10.04 -2.04 23.21
CA ALA A 367 9.65 -3.38 23.61
C ALA A 367 8.17 -3.40 23.98
N VAL A 368 7.44 -4.41 23.50
CA VAL A 368 6.02 -4.63 23.79
C VAL A 368 5.85 -6.04 24.35
N GLU A 369 5.09 -6.15 25.44
CA GLU A 369 4.66 -7.41 26.04
C GLU A 369 3.14 -7.37 26.22
N THR A 370 2.41 -8.18 25.44
CA THR A 370 0.95 -8.25 25.52
C THR A 370 0.38 -9.55 24.95
N SER A 371 -0.79 -9.95 25.45
CA SER A 371 -1.61 -11.01 24.83
C SER A 371 -2.51 -10.48 23.71
N ALA A 372 -2.75 -9.17 23.64
CA ALA A 372 -3.53 -8.51 22.61
C ALA A 372 -2.73 -8.37 21.30
N LEU A 373 -3.38 -7.83 20.27
CA LEU A 373 -2.71 -7.35 19.07
C LEU A 373 -2.13 -5.95 19.37
N PRO A 374 -0.81 -5.73 19.27
CA PRO A 374 -0.26 -4.39 19.39
C PRO A 374 -0.79 -3.47 18.27
N VAL A 375 -1.48 -2.41 18.68
CA VAL A 375 -2.04 -1.37 17.79
C VAL A 375 -1.65 -0.01 18.36
N PHE A 376 -1.12 0.85 17.50
CA PHE A 376 -0.70 2.20 17.86
C PHE A 376 -1.38 3.21 16.95
N ALA A 377 -2.10 4.18 17.51
CA ALA A 377 -2.64 5.28 16.73
C ALA A 377 -1.62 6.42 16.61
N ARG A 378 -1.53 7.02 15.43
CA ARG A 378 -0.71 8.19 15.17
C ARG A 378 -1.39 9.45 15.71
N ASN A 379 -0.65 10.33 16.39
CA ASN A 379 -1.18 11.64 16.77
C ASN A 379 -1.57 12.47 15.53
N GLY A 380 -2.63 13.27 15.66
CA GLY A 380 -3.23 14.01 14.56
C GLY A 380 -4.20 13.19 13.73
N THR A 381 -4.75 12.09 14.27
CA THR A 381 -5.73 11.25 13.57
C THR A 381 -6.98 11.03 14.42
N ILE A 382 -8.07 10.69 13.74
CA ILE A 382 -9.29 10.14 14.33
C ILE A 382 -9.35 8.67 13.91
N VAL A 383 -9.39 7.76 14.88
CA VAL A 383 -9.57 6.33 14.64
C VAL A 383 -11.03 5.96 14.96
N PRO A 384 -11.87 5.75 13.94
CA PRO A 384 -13.23 5.28 14.15
C PRO A 384 -13.24 3.77 14.39
N LEU A 385 -13.82 3.36 15.51
CA LEU A 385 -13.99 1.95 15.88
C LEU A 385 -15.46 1.65 16.18
N ASP A 386 -16.01 0.67 15.46
CA ASP A 386 -17.37 0.19 15.71
C ASP A 386 -17.46 -0.42 17.13
N SER A 387 -18.56 -0.15 17.82
CA SER A 387 -18.82 -0.63 19.17
C SER A 387 -20.28 -1.06 19.34
N PRO A 388 -20.61 -1.91 20.33
CA PRO A 388 -22.00 -2.26 20.61
C PRO A 388 -22.90 -1.05 20.90
N GLY A 389 -22.33 0.05 21.39
CA GLY A 389 -23.05 1.28 21.72
C GLY A 389 -23.14 2.30 20.58
N GLY A 390 -22.62 2.00 19.38
CA GLY A 390 -22.46 2.96 18.28
C GLY A 390 -21.02 3.02 17.79
N MET A 391 -20.49 4.20 17.49
CA MET A 391 -19.11 4.38 17.01
C MET A 391 -18.26 5.12 18.05
N ALA A 392 -17.11 4.55 18.41
CA ALA A 392 -16.09 5.26 19.16
C ALA A 392 -15.18 6.04 18.19
N LEU A 393 -15.05 7.34 18.42
CA LEU A 393 -14.16 8.23 17.66
C LEU A 393 -12.96 8.57 18.55
N HIS A 394 -11.88 7.79 18.41
CA HIS A 394 -10.66 8.03 19.17
C HIS A 394 -9.85 9.14 18.52
N TYR A 395 -9.76 10.30 19.17
CA TYR A 395 -8.99 11.44 18.69
C TYR A 395 -7.70 11.61 19.50
N PHE A 396 -6.58 11.71 18.77
CA PHE A 396 -5.24 11.89 19.33
C PHE A 396 -4.75 13.31 19.03
N PRO A 397 -5.00 14.29 19.93
CA PRO A 397 -4.76 15.70 19.68
C PRO A 397 -3.27 16.05 19.59
N THR A 398 -3.03 17.28 19.14
CA THR A 398 -1.76 18.03 18.89
C THR A 398 -1.85 18.66 17.50
N LEU A 399 -2.50 17.96 16.57
CA LEU A 399 -2.84 18.44 15.23
C LEU A 399 -4.34 18.27 15.00
N ALA A 400 -4.90 19.07 14.10
CA ALA A 400 -6.24 18.83 13.58
C ALA A 400 -6.29 17.48 12.86
N ALA A 401 -7.45 16.84 12.89
CA ALA A 401 -7.69 15.55 12.28
C ALA A 401 -9.07 15.55 11.62
N GLU A 402 -9.18 14.81 10.53
CA GLU A 402 -10.44 14.53 9.86
C GLU A 402 -10.50 13.07 9.44
N PHE A 403 -11.71 12.53 9.35
CA PHE A 403 -11.94 11.21 8.80
C PHE A 403 -13.29 11.18 8.08
N PHE A 404 -13.35 10.51 6.93
CA PHE A 404 -14.57 10.34 6.15
C PHE A 404 -15.06 8.91 6.28
N LEU A 405 -16.26 8.72 6.85
CA LEU A 405 -16.89 7.42 7.02
C LEU A 405 -17.79 7.13 5.82
N LEU A 406 -17.53 6.03 5.11
CA LEU A 406 -18.43 5.57 4.06
C LEU A 406 -19.73 5.04 4.69
N GLU A 407 -20.86 5.63 4.31
CA GLU A 407 -22.19 5.14 4.63
C GLU A 407 -22.78 4.42 3.40
N SER A 408 -23.30 3.21 3.62
CA SER A 408 -23.93 2.42 2.54
C SER A 408 -25.42 2.69 2.37
N ASP A 409 -26.08 3.29 3.36
CA ASP A 409 -27.50 3.62 3.34
C ASP A 409 -27.82 4.79 4.31
N PRO A 410 -28.13 6.00 3.78
CA PRO A 410 -28.00 6.39 2.38
C PRO A 410 -26.53 6.40 1.93
N GLU A 411 -26.26 6.14 0.65
CA GLU A 411 -24.90 6.20 0.10
C GLU A 411 -24.31 7.62 0.25
N GLY A 412 -23.12 7.72 0.84
CA GLY A 412 -22.43 8.99 1.02
C GLY A 412 -21.37 8.94 2.10
N TRP A 413 -20.94 10.13 2.53
CA TRP A 413 -19.86 10.29 3.51
C TRP A 413 -20.36 11.04 4.73
N SER A 414 -20.28 10.42 5.90
CA SER A 414 -20.28 11.18 7.16
C SER A 414 -18.85 11.71 7.36
N GLN A 415 -18.71 12.98 7.72
CA GLN A 415 -17.40 13.56 8.03
C GLN A 415 -17.28 13.75 9.54
N VAL A 416 -16.13 13.41 10.10
CA VAL A 416 -15.78 13.73 11.47
C VAL A 416 -14.52 14.57 11.47
N HIS A 417 -14.51 15.64 12.25
CA HIS A 417 -13.41 16.58 12.35
C HIS A 417 -13.13 16.91 13.81
N ALA A 418 -11.86 17.07 14.15
CA ALA A 418 -11.46 17.50 15.49
C ALA A 418 -10.19 18.35 15.41
N ALA A 419 -10.19 19.49 16.10
CA ALA A 419 -9.05 20.40 16.10
C ALA A 419 -8.89 21.14 17.44
N PRO A 420 -7.65 21.29 17.94
CA PRO A 420 -7.37 22.27 18.98
C PRO A 420 -7.43 23.67 18.36
N ALA A 421 -8.08 24.61 19.05
CA ALA A 421 -8.28 25.99 18.62
C ALA A 421 -8.09 26.95 19.80
N ALA A 422 -6.83 27.32 20.04
CA ALA A 422 -6.42 28.19 21.15
C ALA A 422 -6.83 27.65 22.53
N ASP A 423 -7.79 28.30 23.19
CA ASP A 423 -8.34 27.97 24.53
C ASP A 423 -9.49 26.96 24.47
N ILE A 424 -9.94 26.59 23.26
CA ILE A 424 -10.95 25.57 23.05
C ILE A 424 -10.43 24.43 22.18
N MET A 425 -11.12 23.30 22.21
CA MET A 425 -11.00 22.23 21.22
C MET A 425 -12.37 21.96 20.62
N ARG A 426 -12.46 21.93 19.29
CA ARG A 426 -13.70 21.68 18.56
C ARG A 426 -13.72 20.22 18.08
N LEU A 427 -14.83 19.54 18.33
CA LEU A 427 -15.18 18.24 17.77
C LEU A 427 -16.44 18.42 16.92
N GLU A 428 -16.50 17.77 15.78
CA GLU A 428 -17.55 17.99 14.80
C GLU A 428 -17.90 16.69 14.07
N ILE A 429 -19.19 16.47 13.87
CA ILE A 429 -19.74 15.32 13.15
C ILE A 429 -20.79 15.84 12.17
N GLU A 430 -20.49 15.75 10.89
CA GLU A 430 -21.46 15.92 9.81
C GLU A 430 -22.00 14.54 9.44
N ALA A 431 -23.12 14.14 10.04
CA ALA A 431 -23.63 12.77 9.92
C ALA A 431 -24.55 12.60 8.71
N ARG A 432 -24.24 11.65 7.82
CA ARG A 432 -25.20 11.19 6.79
C ARG A 432 -26.17 10.14 7.31
N LYS A 433 -25.74 9.39 8.32
CA LYS A 433 -26.51 8.32 8.95
C LYS A 433 -26.68 8.61 10.43
N ALA A 434 -27.91 8.43 10.92
CA ALA A 434 -28.19 8.56 12.34
C ALA A 434 -27.40 7.51 13.11
N ARG A 435 -26.61 7.95 14.11
CA ARG A 435 -25.71 7.07 14.87
C ARG A 435 -25.45 7.64 16.26
N ASP A 436 -25.24 6.74 17.22
CA ASP A 436 -24.71 7.08 18.54
C ASP A 436 -23.19 7.12 18.46
N TYR A 437 -22.59 8.26 18.78
CA TYR A 437 -21.15 8.47 18.74
C TYR A 437 -20.61 8.69 20.14
N GLN A 438 -19.44 8.12 20.40
CA GLN A 438 -18.65 8.39 21.59
C GLN A 438 -17.29 8.92 21.16
N TRP A 439 -17.07 10.22 21.32
CA TRP A 439 -15.73 10.78 21.25
C TRP A 439 -14.90 10.28 22.42
N VAL A 440 -13.67 9.84 22.13
CA VAL A 440 -12.63 9.55 23.13
C VAL A 440 -11.44 10.42 22.78
N VAL A 441 -11.28 11.53 23.49
CA VAL A 441 -10.18 12.49 23.25
C VAL A 441 -9.03 12.17 24.20
N HIS A 442 -7.90 11.78 23.63
CA HIS A 442 -6.76 11.27 24.38
C HIS A 442 -5.83 12.36 24.89
N HIS A 443 -5.24 12.15 26.06
CA HIS A 443 -4.12 12.94 26.63
C HIS A 443 -4.36 14.45 26.76
N ILE A 444 -5.59 14.87 27.00
CA ILE A 444 -5.91 16.28 27.26
C ILE A 444 -5.92 16.59 28.75
N GLU A 445 -5.95 17.87 29.08
CA GLU A 445 -6.31 18.30 30.43
C GLU A 445 -7.83 18.12 30.65
N ARG A 446 -8.27 18.24 31.90
CA ARG A 446 -9.70 18.19 32.19
C ARG A 446 -10.34 19.49 31.67
N PRO A 447 -11.32 19.44 30.76
CA PRO A 447 -12.02 20.65 30.35
C PRO A 447 -12.85 21.22 31.52
N SER A 448 -12.92 22.54 31.61
CA SER A 448 -13.81 23.24 32.53
C SER A 448 -15.27 23.14 32.09
N GLU A 449 -15.51 23.00 30.79
CA GLU A 449 -16.84 22.90 30.18
C GLU A 449 -16.81 22.10 28.89
N VAL A 450 -17.90 21.35 28.65
CA VAL A 450 -18.18 20.64 27.39
C VAL A 450 -19.58 21.05 26.94
N GLY A 451 -19.72 21.47 25.68
CA GLY A 451 -21.01 21.92 25.16
C GLY A 451 -20.90 22.66 23.84
N PHE A 452 -21.99 23.26 23.38
CA PHE A 452 -22.00 24.09 22.17
C PHE A 452 -23.09 25.15 22.23
N GLU A 453 -22.83 26.36 21.70
CA GLU A 453 -23.78 27.50 21.67
C GLU A 453 -24.55 27.74 22.98
N GLY A 454 -23.85 27.71 24.12
CA GLY A 454 -24.43 27.94 25.45
C GLY A 454 -25.17 26.73 26.05
N ARG A 455 -25.31 25.62 25.31
CA ARG A 455 -25.83 24.35 25.84
C ARG A 455 -24.69 23.55 26.48
N LYS A 456 -24.69 23.48 27.81
CA LYS A 456 -23.74 22.66 28.58
C LYS A 456 -24.15 21.19 28.58
N TYR A 457 -23.17 20.31 28.43
CA TYR A 457 -23.36 18.86 28.48
C TYR A 457 -23.15 18.37 29.92
N GLY A 458 -23.88 17.33 30.33
CA GLY A 458 -23.87 16.85 31.71
C GLY A 458 -22.62 16.02 32.02
N GLU A 459 -21.90 16.34 33.09
CA GLU A 459 -20.81 15.49 33.58
C GLU A 459 -21.37 14.27 34.33
N VAL A 460 -20.84 13.08 34.04
CA VAL A 460 -21.16 11.84 34.75
C VAL A 460 -19.93 11.27 35.46
N LYS A 461 -20.14 10.37 36.42
CA LYS A 461 -19.08 9.84 37.29
C LYS A 461 -18.28 8.67 36.71
N SER A 462 -18.75 8.06 35.62
CA SER A 462 -18.09 6.94 34.97
C SER A 462 -18.49 6.83 33.50
N ALA A 463 -17.63 6.23 32.68
CA ALA A 463 -17.91 5.98 31.27
C ALA A 463 -19.20 5.18 31.04
N GLY A 464 -19.51 4.21 31.91
CA GLY A 464 -20.72 3.40 31.81
C GLY A 464 -22.03 4.16 32.06
N ALA A 465 -21.96 5.38 32.61
CA ALA A 465 -23.11 6.25 32.83
C ALA A 465 -23.35 7.25 31.68
N LEU A 466 -22.53 7.21 30.62
CA LEU A 466 -22.67 8.10 29.48
C LEU A 466 -24.00 7.85 28.74
N THR A 467 -24.78 8.91 28.60
CA THR A 467 -25.98 9.01 27.77
C THR A 467 -25.85 10.21 26.81
N ASP A 468 -26.88 10.50 26.01
CA ASP A 468 -26.82 11.60 25.02
C ASP A 468 -26.45 12.94 25.69
N ARG A 469 -25.46 13.63 25.10
CA ARG A 469 -24.92 14.93 25.55
C ARG A 469 -24.47 14.91 27.02
N THR A 470 -23.78 13.84 27.38
CA THR A 470 -23.04 13.74 28.63
C THR A 470 -21.55 13.46 28.37
N TRP A 471 -20.72 13.74 29.36
CA TRP A 471 -19.29 13.53 29.29
C TRP A 471 -18.69 13.00 30.60
N PHE A 472 -17.56 12.32 30.49
CA PHE A 472 -16.80 11.76 31.60
C PHE A 472 -15.32 12.00 31.35
N TYR A 473 -14.59 12.46 32.37
CA TYR A 473 -13.14 12.60 32.30
C TYR A 473 -12.45 11.54 33.16
N ASP A 474 -11.68 10.67 32.51
CA ASP A 474 -10.81 9.71 33.17
C ASP A 474 -9.48 10.38 33.49
N ALA A 475 -9.31 10.81 34.74
CA ALA A 475 -8.09 11.46 35.20
C ALA A 475 -6.87 10.54 35.21
N ALA A 476 -7.05 9.22 35.36
CA ALA A 476 -5.94 8.27 35.38
C ALA A 476 -5.36 8.07 33.98
N GLN A 477 -6.22 8.04 32.96
CA GLN A 477 -5.83 7.93 31.55
C GLN A 477 -5.62 9.29 30.87
N ARG A 478 -6.07 10.38 31.49
CA ARG A 478 -6.14 11.72 30.89
C ARG A 478 -6.97 11.75 29.59
N ASN A 479 -8.07 11.01 29.59
CA ASN A 479 -8.95 10.90 28.43
C ASN A 479 -10.32 11.49 28.77
N LEU A 480 -10.87 12.29 27.84
CA LEU A 480 -12.25 12.73 27.89
C LEU A 480 -13.10 11.81 27.02
N GLN A 481 -14.28 11.44 27.53
CA GLN A 481 -15.29 10.74 26.75
C GLN A 481 -16.55 11.59 26.66
N VAL A 482 -17.06 11.82 25.46
CA VAL A 482 -18.30 12.58 25.21
C VAL A 482 -19.22 11.73 24.35
N ARG A 483 -20.47 11.55 24.78
CA ARG A 483 -21.45 10.76 24.03
C ARG A 483 -22.54 11.65 23.46
N VAL A 484 -22.83 11.48 22.16
CA VAL A 484 -23.86 12.23 21.43
C VAL A 484 -24.61 11.30 20.48
N ARG A 485 -25.93 11.45 20.40
CA ARG A 485 -26.77 10.85 19.37
C ARG A 485 -27.02 11.88 18.29
N VAL A 486 -26.51 11.61 17.09
CA VAL A 486 -26.57 12.53 15.97
C VAL A 486 -27.55 11.97 14.94
N ALA A 487 -28.51 12.80 14.52
CA ALA A 487 -29.48 12.44 13.50
C ALA A 487 -28.86 12.48 12.08
N ALA A 488 -29.49 11.81 11.12
CA ALA A 488 -29.08 11.92 9.73
C ALA A 488 -29.29 13.36 9.22
N GLY A 489 -28.26 13.93 8.59
CA GLY A 489 -28.24 15.32 8.13
C GLY A 489 -27.97 16.37 9.22
N GLU A 490 -27.72 15.95 10.47
CA GLU A 490 -27.33 16.85 11.55
C GLU A 490 -25.82 17.14 11.48
N ASP A 491 -25.48 18.41 11.69
CA ASP A 491 -24.14 18.88 11.99
C ASP A 491 -24.03 19.07 13.51
N CYS A 492 -23.24 18.21 14.16
CA CYS A 492 -23.08 18.17 15.60
C CYS A 492 -21.70 18.68 16.00
N ILE A 493 -21.67 19.91 16.53
CA ILE A 493 -20.46 20.56 17.01
C ILE A 493 -20.41 20.48 18.55
N ILE A 494 -19.22 20.24 19.10
CA ILE A 494 -18.92 20.18 20.52
C ILE A 494 -17.64 20.97 20.79
N ASN A 495 -17.70 21.95 21.67
CA ASN A 495 -16.54 22.67 22.18
C ASN A 495 -16.14 22.12 23.55
N LEU A 496 -14.84 21.89 23.72
CA LEU A 496 -14.19 21.64 25.00
C LEU A 496 -13.47 22.93 25.40
N SER A 497 -13.81 23.51 26.55
CA SER A 497 -13.13 24.72 27.08
C SER A 497 -12.18 24.32 28.20
N PHE A 498 -10.99 24.92 28.25
CA PHE A 498 -9.94 24.60 29.23
C PHE A 498 -9.67 25.73 30.22
#